data_AF-A0A532AJF7-F1
#
_entry.id   AF-A0A532AJF7-F1
#
_cell.length_a   1.000
_cell.length_b   1.000
_cell.length_c   1.000
_cell.angle_alpha   90.00
_cell.angle_beta   90.00
_cell.angle_gamma   90.00
#
_symmetry.space_group_name_H-M   'P 1'
#
loop_
_entity.id
_entity.type
_entity.pdbx_description
1 polymer ?
#
loop_
_entity_poly.entity_id
_entity_poly.type
_entity_poly.pdbx_seq_one_letter_code
_entity_poly.pdbx_strand_id
1 'polypeptide(L)'
;MATARRTAQATTRSLITPEGVDLQIKLADAGTRAAAFLLDVVFIATAAIVVTIVALFGVSGLGTDEMQPLFIVWIILIFFLRNVYFIAFEAGRRASTPGKRIVGIRVASR
;
A
#
# COMPACT_ATOMS: atom_id res chain seq x y z
N MET A 1 28.49 34.10 -7.32
CA MET A 1 27.09 33.76 -7.66
C MET A 1 27.11 32.46 -8.47
N ALA A 2 27.11 31.32 -7.79
CA ALA A 2 27.14 30.00 -8.45
C ALA A 2 25.74 29.41 -8.38
N THR A 3 25.06 29.41 -9.52
CA THR A 3 23.72 28.85 -9.69
C THR A 3 23.81 27.34 -9.49
N ALA A 4 23.39 26.86 -8.32
CA ALA A 4 23.18 25.45 -8.08
C ALA A 4 22.06 24.99 -9.03
N ARG A 5 22.46 24.42 -10.18
CA ARG A 5 21.56 23.66 -11.05
C ARG A 5 20.89 22.63 -10.14
N ARG A 6 19.59 22.81 -9.86
CA ARG A 6 18.72 21.72 -9.44
C ARG A 6 18.93 20.61 -10.45
N THR A 7 19.72 19.61 -10.09
CA THR A 7 19.79 18.36 -10.82
C THR A 7 18.37 17.84 -10.83
N ALA A 8 17.67 18.00 -11.94
CA ALA A 8 16.51 17.18 -12.24
C ALA A 8 16.96 15.75 -11.96
N GLN A 9 16.43 15.15 -10.90
CA GLN A 9 16.78 13.79 -10.48
C GLN A 9 16.78 12.93 -11.74
N ALA A 10 17.96 12.43 -12.13
CA ALA A 10 18.05 11.49 -13.21
C ALA A 10 17.18 10.29 -12.79
N THR A 11 15.97 10.20 -13.37
CA THR A 11 15.06 9.11 -13.08
C THR A 11 15.59 7.81 -13.65
N THR A 12 16.61 7.85 -14.49
CA THR A 12 17.28 6.66 -15.02
C THR A 12 18.40 6.20 -14.09
N ARG A 13 18.39 4.91 -13.74
CA ARG A 13 19.40 4.25 -12.91
C ARG A 13 19.91 3.00 -13.62
N SER A 14 21.23 2.81 -13.66
CA SER A 14 21.86 1.57 -14.13
C SER A 14 21.61 0.41 -13.15
N LEU A 15 21.27 -0.74 -13.70
CA LEU A 15 21.13 -2.01 -13.00
C LEU A 15 21.94 -3.04 -13.78
N ILE A 16 23.12 -3.38 -13.28
CA ILE A 16 23.96 -4.41 -13.88
C ILE A 16 23.36 -5.76 -13.52
N THR A 17 22.91 -6.49 -14.53
CA THR A 17 22.42 -7.85 -14.35
C THR A 17 23.58 -8.83 -14.14
N PRO A 18 23.34 -10.03 -13.56
CA PRO A 18 24.39 -11.05 -13.40
C PRO A 18 25.09 -11.43 -14.71
N GLU A 19 24.44 -11.22 -15.85
CA GLU A 19 24.97 -11.46 -17.19
C GLU A 19 25.89 -10.33 -17.69
N GLY A 20 26.18 -9.32 -16.85
CA GLY A 20 27.03 -8.17 -17.21
C GLY A 20 26.35 -7.13 -18.10
N VAL A 21 25.06 -7.29 -18.41
CA VAL A 21 24.28 -6.32 -19.20
C VAL A 21 23.80 -5.18 -18.30
N ASP A 22 24.11 -3.94 -18.68
CA ASP A 22 23.63 -2.73 -18.02
C ASP A 22 22.19 -2.39 -18.46
N LEU A 23 21.23 -2.55 -17.55
CA LEU A 23 19.86 -2.12 -17.75
C LEU A 23 19.67 -0.69 -17.22
N GLN A 24 19.30 0.22 -18.11
CA GLN A 24 18.92 1.58 -17.75
C GLN A 24 17.42 1.63 -17.37
N ILE A 25 17.13 1.61 -16.07
CA ILE A 25 15.76 1.56 -15.54
C ILE A 25 15.29 2.97 -15.19
N LYS A 26 14.11 3.36 -15.69
CA LYS A 26 13.43 4.58 -15.27
C LYS A 26 12.68 4.36 -13.95
N LEU A 27 13.13 5.01 -12.90
CA LEU A 27 12.48 5.15 -11.61
C LEU A 27 11.16 5.91 -11.76
N ALA A 28 10.15 5.44 -11.05
CA ALA A 28 8.89 6.16 -10.89
C ALA A 28 9.15 7.52 -10.21
N ASP A 29 8.49 8.57 -10.69
CA ASP A 29 8.55 9.87 -10.06
C ASP A 29 7.84 9.85 -8.68
N ALA A 30 8.05 10.90 -7.91
CA ALA A 30 7.42 11.03 -6.60
C ALA A 30 5.88 11.04 -6.69
N GLY A 31 5.32 11.62 -7.75
CA GLY A 31 3.87 11.67 -7.98
C GLY A 31 3.26 10.29 -8.21
N THR A 32 3.85 9.48 -9.08
CA THR A 32 3.40 8.09 -9.33
C THR A 32 3.45 7.24 -8.05
N ARG A 33 4.48 7.41 -7.22
CA ARG A 33 4.56 6.73 -5.92
C ARG A 33 3.50 7.20 -4.93
N ALA A 34 3.24 8.52 -4.88
CA ALA A 34 2.20 9.09 -4.04
C ALA A 34 0.80 8.62 -4.47
N ALA A 35 0.53 8.58 -5.79
CA ALA A 35 -0.73 8.10 -6.33
C ALA A 35 -0.97 6.62 -5.99
N ALA A 36 0.07 5.78 -6.11
CA ALA A 36 -0.01 4.38 -5.71
C ALA A 36 -0.35 4.23 -4.22
N PHE A 37 0.29 5.02 -3.34
CA PHE A 37 -0.01 5.03 -1.92
C PHE A 37 -1.44 5.50 -1.61
N LEU A 38 -1.91 6.57 -2.27
CA LEU A 38 -3.28 7.07 -2.08
C LEU A 38 -4.32 6.04 -2.48
N LEU A 39 -4.12 5.31 -3.58
CA LEU A 39 -5.01 4.21 -3.97
C LEU A 39 -5.06 3.10 -2.91
N ASP A 40 -3.91 2.71 -2.36
CA ASP A 40 -3.87 1.72 -1.27
C ASP A 40 -4.60 2.23 0.00
N VAL A 41 -4.45 3.51 0.33
CA VAL A 41 -5.20 4.14 1.44
C VAL A 41 -6.70 4.10 1.18
N VAL A 42 -7.15 4.37 -0.05
CA VAL A 42 -8.57 4.27 -0.42
C VAL A 42 -9.07 2.84 -0.24
N PHE A 43 -8.32 1.83 -0.70
CA PHE A 43 -8.73 0.43 -0.50
C PHE A 43 -8.85 0.05 0.98
N ILE A 44 -7.88 0.43 1.81
CA ILE A 44 -7.92 0.18 3.25
C ILE A 44 -9.10 0.93 3.89
N ALA A 45 -9.33 2.19 3.52
CA ALA A 45 -10.43 2.98 4.06
C ALA A 45 -11.79 2.40 3.67
N THR A 46 -11.98 2.03 2.40
CA THR A 46 -13.21 1.39 1.92
C THR A 46 -13.45 0.07 2.65
N ALA A 47 -12.42 -0.79 2.78
CA ALA A 47 -12.55 -2.04 3.53
C ALA A 47 -12.87 -1.81 5.02
N ALA A 48 -12.25 -0.81 5.65
CA ALA A 48 -12.52 -0.47 7.05
C ALA A 48 -13.96 0.03 7.24
N ILE A 49 -14.46 0.84 6.31
CA ILE A 49 -15.85 1.32 6.31
C ILE A 49 -16.80 0.14 6.17
N VAL A 50 -16.56 -0.78 5.22
CA VAL A 50 -17.40 -1.97 5.03
C VAL A 50 -17.42 -2.85 6.29
N VAL A 51 -16.26 -3.13 6.88
CA VAL A 51 -16.17 -3.91 8.14
C VAL A 51 -16.93 -3.22 9.27
N THR A 52 -16.83 -1.90 9.37
CA THR A 52 -17.54 -1.12 10.39
C THR A 52 -19.05 -1.15 10.18
N ILE A 53 -19.51 -0.98 8.93
CA ILE A 53 -20.93 -1.08 8.58
C ILE A 53 -21.48 -2.46 8.93
N VAL A 54 -20.79 -3.53 8.54
CA VAL A 54 -21.18 -4.92 8.87
C VAL A 54 -21.24 -5.12 10.38
N ALA A 55 -20.27 -4.62 11.14
CA ALA A 55 -20.30 -4.69 12.59
C ALA A 55 -21.51 -3.95 13.18
N LEU A 56 -21.80 -2.73 12.72
CA LEU A 56 -22.94 -1.93 13.20
C LEU A 56 -24.30 -2.61 12.91
N PHE A 57 -24.49 -3.16 11.71
CA PHE A 57 -25.69 -3.91 11.36
C PHE A 57 -25.75 -5.28 12.05
N GLY A 58 -24.62 -5.85 12.44
CA GLY A 58 -24.58 -7.05 13.28
C GLY A 58 -25.13 -6.80 14.68
N VAL A 59 -24.93 -5.61 15.24
CA VAL A 59 -25.43 -5.23 16.59
C VAL A 59 -26.94 -5.02 16.62
N SER A 60 -27.56 -4.60 15.51
CA SER A 60 -28.98 -4.18 15.52
C SER A 60 -29.98 -5.28 15.87
N GLY A 61 -29.56 -6.56 15.86
CA GLY A 61 -30.34 -7.70 16.31
C GLY A 61 -29.88 -8.33 17.64
N LEU A 62 -28.84 -7.78 18.29
CA LEU A 62 -28.20 -8.38 19.47
C LEU A 62 -28.47 -7.53 20.73
N GLY A 63 -28.58 -8.21 21.88
CA GLY A 63 -28.69 -7.55 23.18
C GLY A 63 -27.41 -6.79 23.56
N THR A 64 -27.51 -5.89 24.54
CA THR A 64 -26.38 -5.07 25.01
C THR A 64 -25.18 -5.90 25.48
N ASP A 65 -25.41 -7.13 25.94
CA ASP A 65 -24.37 -8.04 26.43
C ASP A 65 -23.43 -8.55 25.32
N GLU A 66 -23.88 -8.56 24.06
CA GLU A 66 -23.06 -9.02 22.92
C GLU A 66 -22.22 -7.91 22.27
N MET A 67 -22.33 -6.66 22.73
CA MET A 67 -21.57 -5.53 22.20
C MET A 67 -20.07 -5.64 22.50
N GLN A 68 -19.71 -6.12 23.70
CA GLN A 68 -18.30 -6.27 24.12
C GLN A 68 -17.48 -7.21 23.23
N PRO A 69 -17.89 -8.48 23.02
CA PRO A 69 -17.13 -9.40 22.17
C PRO A 69 -17.07 -8.90 20.72
N LEU A 70 -18.14 -8.29 20.20
CA LEU A 70 -18.14 -7.75 18.85
C LEU A 70 -17.14 -6.60 18.68
N PHE A 71 -17.03 -5.71 19.68
CA PHE A 71 -16.06 -4.61 19.65
C PHE A 71 -14.61 -5.12 19.64
N ILE A 72 -14.31 -6.17 20.39
CA ILE A 72 -12.99 -6.83 20.39
C ILE A 72 -12.68 -7.38 18.99
N VAL A 73 -13.62 -8.11 18.39
CA VAL A 73 -13.46 -8.66 17.03
C VAL A 73 -13.26 -7.52 16.01
N TRP A 74 -14.04 -6.44 16.11
CA TRP A 74 -13.91 -5.29 15.23
C TRP A 74 -12.52 -4.64 15.33
N ILE A 75 -11.99 -4.40 16.54
CA ILE A 75 -10.63 -3.88 16.74
C ILE A 75 -9.60 -4.79 16.09
N ILE A 76 -9.70 -6.10 16.31
CA ILE A 76 -8.78 -7.08 15.74
C ILE A 76 -8.83 -6.99 14.21
N LEU A 77 -10.02 -7.00 13.60
CA LEU A 77 -10.17 -6.91 12.15
C LEU A 77 -9.56 -5.62 11.57
N ILE A 78 -9.81 -4.47 12.19
CA ILE A 78 -9.23 -3.19 11.75
C ILE A 78 -7.71 -3.18 11.92
N PHE A 79 -7.19 -3.75 13.01
CA PHE A 79 -5.75 -3.91 13.24
C PHE A 79 -5.11 -4.75 12.14
N PHE A 80 -5.68 -5.92 11.83
CA PHE A 80 -5.19 -6.78 10.77
C PHE A 80 -5.27 -6.10 9.40
N LEU A 81 -6.39 -5.44 9.10
CA LEU A 81 -6.57 -4.73 7.83
C LEU A 81 -5.50 -3.66 7.62
N ARG A 82 -5.17 -2.85 8.65
CA ARG A 82 -4.16 -1.79 8.51
C ARG A 82 -2.73 -2.32 8.42
N ASN A 83 -2.39 -3.32 9.23
CA ASN A 83 -1.01 -3.78 9.35
C ASN A 83 -0.68 -4.88 8.33
N VAL A 84 -1.55 -5.88 8.19
CA VAL A 84 -1.27 -7.05 7.36
C VAL A 84 -1.47 -6.76 5.88
N TYR A 85 -2.30 -5.78 5.49
CA TYR A 85 -2.48 -5.43 4.08
C TYR A 85 -1.13 -5.14 3.40
N PHE A 86 -0.35 -4.17 3.91
CA PHE A 86 0.94 -3.84 3.31
C PHE A 86 1.93 -5.00 3.39
N ILE A 87 2.01 -5.66 4.54
CA ILE A 87 2.94 -6.79 4.75
C ILE A 87 2.66 -7.92 3.76
N ALA A 88 1.40 -8.32 3.60
CA ALA A 88 1.02 -9.42 2.72
C ALA A 88 1.33 -9.13 1.25
N PHE A 89 1.07 -7.90 0.79
CA PHE A 89 1.31 -7.54 -0.61
C PHE A 89 2.78 -7.23 -0.93
N GLU A 90 3.54 -6.72 0.03
CA GLU A 90 4.96 -6.43 -0.14
C GLU A 90 5.86 -7.66 0.08
N ALA A 91 5.53 -8.54 1.03
CA ALA A 91 6.25 -9.81 1.22
C ALA A 91 5.85 -10.89 0.19
N GLY A 92 4.76 -10.67 -0.56
CA GLY A 92 4.29 -11.59 -1.58
C GLY A 92 5.14 -11.62 -2.85
N ARG A 93 4.88 -12.61 -3.71
CA ARG A 93 5.66 -12.95 -4.93
C ARG A 93 5.89 -11.82 -5.94
N ARG A 94 5.14 -10.72 -5.86
CA ARG A 94 5.25 -9.57 -6.78
C ARG A 94 5.81 -8.30 -6.12
N ALA A 95 6.05 -8.31 -4.80
CA ALA A 95 6.52 -7.17 -4.01
C ALA A 95 5.83 -5.84 -4.39
N SER A 96 4.51 -5.88 -4.61
CA SER A 96 3.75 -4.77 -5.18
C SER A 96 2.31 -4.80 -4.67
N THR A 97 1.92 -3.72 -4.01
CA THR A 97 0.56 -3.46 -3.51
C THR A 97 -0.42 -3.23 -4.66
N PRO A 98 -1.73 -3.47 -4.46
CA PRO A 98 -2.75 -3.21 -5.48
C PRO A 98 -2.65 -1.81 -6.09
N GLY A 99 -2.45 -0.76 -5.28
CA GLY A 99 -2.24 0.61 -5.75
C GLY A 99 -1.02 0.73 -6.66
N LYS A 100 0.12 0.13 -6.28
CA LYS A 100 1.34 0.08 -7.11
C LYS A 100 1.10 -0.66 -8.44
N ARG A 101 0.30 -1.73 -8.43
CA ARG A 101 -0.04 -2.52 -9.65
C ARG A 101 -0.90 -1.74 -10.62
N ILE A 102 -1.91 -1.02 -10.13
CA ILE A 102 -2.80 -0.19 -10.96
C ILE A 102 -2.01 0.94 -11.63
N VAL A 103 -1.09 1.54 -10.89
CA VAL A 103 -0.22 2.62 -11.37
C VAL A 103 0.94 2.09 -12.25
N GLY A 104 1.14 0.76 -12.32
CA GLY A 104 2.12 0.14 -13.20
C GLY A 104 3.57 0.18 -12.69
N ILE A 105 3.76 0.35 -11.37
CA ILE A 105 5.10 0.38 -10.77
C ILE A 105 5.41 -0.89 -9.97
N ARG A 106 6.69 -1.29 -9.96
CA ARG A 106 7.19 -2.45 -9.23
C ARG A 106 8.46 -2.12 -8.46
N VAL A 107 8.68 -2.83 -7.35
CA VAL A 107 9.93 -2.76 -6.60
C VAL A 107 10.95 -3.66 -7.27
N ALA A 108 12.14 -3.14 -7.57
CA ALA A 108 13.30 -3.92 -7.98
C ALA A 108 14.29 -3.95 -6.81
N SER A 109 14.80 -5.14 -6.47
CA SER A 109 15.92 -5.26 -5.54
C SER A 109 17.18 -4.69 -6.18
N ARG A 110 18.02 -4.08 -5.35
CA ARG A 110 19.32 -3.56 -5.75
C ARG A 110 20.32 -4.67 -5.97
#